data_AF-A0A955YDV6-F1
#
_entry.id   AF-A0A955YDV6-F1
#
_cell.length_a   1.000
_cell.length_b   1.000
_cell.length_c   1.000
_cell.angle_alpha   90.00
_cell.angle_beta   90.00
_cell.angle_gamma   90.00
#
_symmetry.space_group_name_H-M   'P 1'
#
loop_
_entity.id
_entity.type
_entity.pdbx_description
1 polymer ?
#
loop_
_entity_poly.entity_id
_entity_poly.type
_entity_poly.pdbx_seq_one_letter_code
_entity_poly.pdbx_strand_id
1 'polypeptide(L)'
;MREVSFFGKVPSEGDFLRAPSKSAAAIAFENWTHEAYGSLRGAGLAGVPAPVYCVVPDQASGCFVYAAMVPSVDSVGRAFPFVVTCTVPAAEVAVRASVLPIACDRFFNDVATLGEQLDGLDRDSIIRRVASIAPVSASEEQYADTVCDRTSSSVFTAEFETTNFHSAAERYYAYRTLRLAGVSKQGGITLDCPLNRDVDLFVWAEIIHAVRLWRAAPMVWTIDPEPRLLVSLGAQPTSAVRQLFRADARDASYWNLKTDNATALEEASNVMARLAAWDRVGEPISMLIERVASLPL
;
A
#
# COMPACT_ATOMS: atom_id res chain seq x y z
N MET A 1 16.46 4.95 15.69
CA MET A 1 15.72 6.20 15.97
C MET A 1 14.85 6.47 14.77
N ARG A 2 13.57 6.76 15.00
CA ARG A 2 12.62 7.14 13.96
C ARG A 2 12.90 8.56 13.48
N GLU A 3 12.89 8.78 12.17
CA GLU A 3 13.27 10.06 11.55
C GLU A 3 12.20 10.49 10.55
N VAL A 4 11.69 11.73 10.68
CA VAL A 4 10.81 12.35 9.69
C VAL A 4 11.65 13.23 8.76
N SER A 5 11.45 13.08 7.46
CA SER A 5 12.11 13.89 6.44
C SER A 5 11.13 14.23 5.32
N PHE A 6 11.51 15.15 4.43
CA PHE A 6 10.64 15.51 3.32
C PHE A 6 11.42 16.06 2.12
N PHE A 7 10.83 15.94 0.94
CA PHE A 7 11.32 16.52 -0.30
C PHE A 7 10.15 16.74 -1.27
N GLY A 8 10.30 17.67 -2.20
CA GLY A 8 9.35 17.82 -3.30
C GLY A 8 9.20 19.26 -3.75
N LYS A 9 8.16 19.51 -4.54
CA LYS A 9 7.79 20.87 -4.96
C LYS A 9 6.72 21.44 -4.05
N VAL A 10 6.73 22.75 -3.87
CA VAL A 10 5.74 23.50 -3.10
C VAL A 10 5.45 24.82 -3.83
N PRO A 11 4.20 25.35 -3.76
CA PRO A 11 3.82 26.53 -4.54
C PRO A 11 4.63 27.78 -4.23
N SER A 12 5.18 27.90 -3.01
CA SER A 12 5.97 29.06 -2.58
C SER A 12 7.39 29.11 -3.13
N GLU A 13 7.90 28.01 -3.70
CA GLU A 13 9.31 27.91 -4.13
C GLU A 13 9.39 27.55 -5.62
N GLY A 14 10.39 28.09 -6.32
CA GLY A 14 10.68 27.67 -7.70
C GLY A 14 11.36 26.31 -7.76
N ASP A 15 12.24 26.01 -6.79
CA ASP A 15 13.01 24.77 -6.75
C ASP A 15 12.47 23.76 -5.74
N PHE A 16 13.12 22.61 -5.63
CA PHE A 16 12.78 21.60 -4.64
C PHE A 16 13.04 22.10 -3.22
N LEU A 17 12.01 22.01 -2.37
CA LEU A 17 12.17 22.15 -0.94
C LEU A 17 12.48 20.77 -0.35
N ARG A 18 13.45 20.70 0.57
CA ARG A 18 13.88 19.46 1.21
C ARG A 18 14.43 19.67 2.61
N ALA A 19 14.16 18.71 3.49
CA ALA A 19 14.95 18.45 4.68
C ALA A 19 15.56 17.06 4.52
N PRO A 20 16.85 16.98 4.12
CA PRO A 20 17.45 15.71 3.71
C PRO A 20 17.55 14.75 4.90
N SER A 21 17.22 13.49 4.65
CA SER A 21 17.46 12.43 5.61
C SER A 21 18.89 11.90 5.50
N LYS A 22 19.44 11.41 6.61
CA LYS A 22 20.70 10.63 6.61
C LYS A 22 20.44 9.13 6.43
N SER A 23 19.19 8.69 6.43
CA SER A 23 18.80 7.30 6.25
C SER A 23 19.03 6.85 4.81
N ALA A 24 19.77 5.75 4.63
CA ALA A 24 19.94 5.11 3.34
C ALA A 24 18.59 4.67 2.73
N ALA A 25 17.63 4.24 3.56
CA ALA A 25 16.29 3.85 3.12
C ALA A 25 15.50 5.04 2.58
N ALA A 26 15.57 6.20 3.26
CA ALA A 26 14.89 7.42 2.81
C ALA A 26 15.47 7.91 1.49
N ILE A 27 16.80 7.86 1.32
CA ILE A 27 17.49 8.22 0.07
C ILE A 27 17.10 7.25 -1.05
N ALA A 28 17.05 5.94 -0.78
CA ALA A 28 16.61 4.95 -1.75
C ALA A 28 15.14 5.17 -2.17
N PHE A 29 14.28 5.53 -1.22
CA PHE A 29 12.89 5.87 -1.49
C PHE A 29 12.72 7.17 -2.30
N GLU A 30 13.53 8.19 -2.03
CA GLU A 30 13.57 9.43 -2.84
C GLU A 30 13.95 9.13 -4.30
N ASN A 31 14.99 8.31 -4.52
CA ASN A 31 15.38 7.89 -5.86
C ASN A 31 14.26 7.10 -6.57
N TRP A 32 13.65 6.13 -5.87
CA TRP A 32 12.50 5.38 -6.38
C TRP A 32 11.34 6.32 -6.74
N THR A 33 11.10 7.35 -5.93
CA THR A 33 10.04 8.34 -6.17
C THR A 33 10.29 9.14 -7.44
N HIS A 34 11.52 9.56 -7.69
CA HIS A 34 11.89 10.23 -8.94
C HIS A 34 11.64 9.36 -10.17
N GLU A 35 12.03 8.08 -10.10
CA GLU A 35 11.80 7.12 -11.19
C GLU A 35 10.31 6.81 -11.38
N ALA A 36 9.57 6.64 -10.29
CA ALA A 36 8.13 6.39 -10.32
C ALA A 36 7.36 7.57 -10.90
N TYR A 37 7.77 8.79 -10.56
CA TYR A 37 7.24 9.99 -11.16
C TYR A 37 7.55 10.07 -12.66
N GLY A 38 8.76 9.71 -13.08
CA GLY A 38 9.13 9.59 -14.49
C GLY A 38 8.22 8.62 -15.26
N SER A 39 7.94 7.44 -14.68
CA SER A 39 7.03 6.45 -15.25
C SER A 39 5.59 6.98 -15.38
N LEU A 40 5.11 7.71 -14.36
CA LEU A 40 3.80 8.36 -14.36
C LEU A 40 3.70 9.41 -15.47
N ARG A 41 4.71 10.26 -15.62
CA ARG A 41 4.79 11.26 -16.70
C ARG A 41 4.82 10.61 -18.08
N GLY A 42 5.57 9.51 -18.23
CA GLY A 42 5.62 8.74 -19.48
C GLY A 42 4.27 8.18 -19.91
N ALA A 43 3.35 7.97 -18.97
CA ALA A 43 1.97 7.55 -19.23
C ALA A 43 1.00 8.71 -19.55
N GLY A 44 1.51 9.94 -19.65
CA GLY A 44 0.74 11.14 -19.97
C GLY A 44 0.02 11.79 -18.79
N LEU A 45 0.28 11.34 -17.55
CA LEU A 45 -0.23 12.02 -16.36
C LEU A 45 0.62 13.25 -16.05
N ALA A 46 0.00 14.37 -15.66
CA ALA A 46 0.72 15.62 -15.39
C ALA A 46 1.45 15.59 -14.03
N GLY A 47 0.90 14.87 -13.05
CA GLY A 47 1.43 14.65 -11.71
C GLY A 47 0.62 13.58 -10.98
N VAL A 48 0.86 13.38 -9.68
CA VAL A 48 0.00 12.50 -8.87
C VAL A 48 -1.38 13.16 -8.69
N PRO A 49 -2.49 12.51 -9.07
CA PRO A 49 -3.83 13.14 -8.99
C PRO A 49 -4.38 13.24 -7.57
N ALA A 50 -3.95 12.36 -6.67
CA ALA A 50 -4.42 12.27 -5.30
C ALA A 50 -3.28 11.79 -4.37
N PRO A 51 -3.45 11.88 -3.04
CA PRO A 51 -2.48 11.32 -2.10
C PRO A 51 -2.20 9.83 -2.37
N VAL A 52 -0.91 9.48 -2.31
CA VAL A 52 -0.42 8.11 -2.37
C VAL A 52 0.31 7.80 -1.08
N TYR A 53 -0.05 6.69 -0.46
CA TYR A 53 0.52 6.23 0.79
C TYR A 53 1.37 4.99 0.54
N CYS A 54 2.49 4.90 1.24
CA CYS A 54 3.47 3.84 1.07
C CYS A 54 3.94 3.29 2.40
N VAL A 55 4.08 1.97 2.47
CA VAL A 55 4.86 1.26 3.50
C VAL A 55 5.84 0.36 2.77
N VAL A 56 7.12 0.73 2.78
CA VAL A 56 8.16 0.06 2.01
C VAL A 56 9.26 -0.45 2.94
N PRO A 57 9.42 -1.78 3.10
CA PRO A 57 10.61 -2.33 3.74
C PRO A 57 11.83 -2.18 2.84
N ASP A 58 12.91 -1.61 3.37
CA ASP A 58 14.24 -1.65 2.78
C ASP A 58 15.09 -2.71 3.50
N GLN A 59 15.23 -3.86 2.85
CA GLN A 59 16.00 -4.99 3.38
C GLN A 59 17.49 -4.68 3.46
N ALA A 60 18.01 -3.78 2.61
CA ALA A 60 19.44 -3.46 2.58
C ALA A 60 19.84 -2.63 3.80
N SER A 61 19.00 -1.67 4.22
CA SER A 61 19.24 -0.85 5.40
C SER A 61 18.65 -1.42 6.70
N GLY A 62 17.79 -2.45 6.62
CA GLY A 62 17.04 -2.97 7.76
C GLY A 62 16.04 -1.97 8.34
N CYS A 63 15.39 -1.16 7.48
CA CYS A 63 14.40 -0.16 7.89
C CYS A 63 13.09 -0.32 7.12
N PHE A 64 12.03 0.27 7.66
CA PHE A 64 10.81 0.60 6.94
C PHE A 64 10.81 2.09 6.60
N VAL A 65 10.26 2.41 5.44
CA VAL A 65 9.90 3.77 5.05
C VAL A 65 8.38 3.84 4.97
N TYR A 66 7.79 4.67 5.84
CA TYR A 66 6.41 5.10 5.70
C TYR A 66 6.43 6.41 4.95
N ALA A 67 5.63 6.57 3.90
CA ALA A 67 5.64 7.80 3.12
C ALA A 67 4.24 8.17 2.65
N ALA A 68 3.99 9.46 2.57
CA ALA A 68 2.85 10.03 1.89
C ALA A 68 3.34 10.99 0.81
N MET A 69 2.82 10.80 -0.41
CA MET A 69 3.07 11.65 -1.57
C MET A 69 1.78 12.42 -1.86
N VAL A 70 1.80 13.74 -1.70
CA VAL A 70 0.61 14.59 -1.97
C VAL A 70 0.78 15.36 -3.28
N PRO A 71 -0.30 15.60 -4.03
CA PRO A 71 -0.27 16.44 -5.23
C PRO A 71 0.34 17.81 -4.93
N SER A 72 1.28 18.26 -5.77
CA SER A 72 1.91 19.58 -5.62
C SER A 72 2.51 20.09 -6.93
N VAL A 73 2.72 21.40 -6.98
CA VAL A 73 3.34 22.15 -8.06
C VAL A 73 4.30 23.18 -7.46
N ASP A 74 5.33 23.56 -8.19
CA ASP A 74 6.16 24.71 -7.82
C ASP A 74 5.56 26.05 -8.27
N SER A 75 6.20 27.16 -7.89
CA SER A 75 5.77 28.51 -8.23
C SER A 75 5.75 28.82 -9.75
N VAL A 76 6.35 27.96 -10.57
CA VAL A 76 6.38 28.08 -12.04
C VAL A 76 5.52 27.01 -12.74
N GLY A 77 4.71 26.26 -11.99
CA GLY A 77 3.72 25.31 -12.51
C GLY A 77 4.27 23.94 -12.91
N ARG A 78 5.51 23.59 -12.55
CA ARG A 78 6.04 22.24 -12.77
C ARG A 78 5.51 21.33 -11.66
N ALA A 79 4.71 20.34 -12.03
CA ALA A 79 4.24 19.34 -11.08
C ALA A 79 5.38 18.41 -10.62
N PHE A 80 5.39 18.10 -9.33
CA PHE A 80 6.09 16.98 -8.67
C PHE A 80 5.49 16.87 -7.27
N PRO A 81 5.23 15.65 -6.74
CA PRO A 81 4.60 15.51 -5.44
C PRO A 81 5.42 16.17 -4.32
N PHE A 82 4.74 16.67 -3.29
CA PHE A 82 5.39 16.90 -2.01
C PHE A 82 5.37 15.58 -1.22
N VAL A 83 6.52 15.15 -0.71
CA VAL A 83 6.67 13.83 -0.10
C VAL A 83 7.22 13.98 1.30
N VAL A 84 6.52 13.40 2.27
CA VAL A 84 6.99 13.27 3.66
C VAL A 84 7.20 11.81 3.96
N THR A 85 8.34 11.49 4.58
CA THR A 85 8.71 10.14 4.96
C THR A 85 8.95 10.04 6.46
N CYS A 86 8.68 8.87 7.02
CA CYS A 86 9.11 8.45 8.35
C CYS A 86 9.92 7.15 8.19
N THR A 87 11.23 7.20 8.49
CA THR A 87 12.07 6.00 8.53
C THR A 87 12.03 5.38 9.91
N VAL A 88 11.78 4.08 9.99
CA VAL A 88 11.76 3.31 11.24
C VAL A 88 12.67 2.09 11.10
N PRO A 89 13.67 1.89 11.99
CA PRO A 89 14.45 0.65 12.00
C PRO A 89 13.53 -0.57 12.19
N ALA A 90 13.74 -1.64 11.42
CA ALA A 90 12.89 -2.83 11.48
C ALA A 90 12.87 -3.48 12.88
N ALA A 91 13.99 -3.37 13.63
CA ALA A 91 14.07 -3.84 15.01
C ALA A 91 13.25 -2.99 16.02
N GLU A 92 12.84 -1.77 15.64
CA GLU A 92 11.98 -0.89 16.45
C GLU A 92 10.50 -1.03 16.09
N VAL A 93 10.15 -1.83 15.07
CA VAL A 93 8.77 -2.15 14.73
C VAL A 93 8.26 -3.20 15.71
N ALA A 94 7.31 -2.82 16.56
CA ALA A 94 6.90 -3.63 17.71
C ALA A 94 5.91 -4.77 17.36
N VAL A 95 5.44 -4.79 16.12
CA VAL A 95 4.27 -5.57 15.67
C VAL A 95 4.52 -6.19 14.29
N ARG A 96 3.57 -7.00 13.82
CA ARG A 96 3.65 -7.59 12.47
C ARG A 96 3.51 -6.52 11.38
N ALA A 97 4.23 -6.67 10.26
CA ALA A 97 4.28 -5.65 9.21
C ALA A 97 2.92 -5.37 8.53
N SER A 98 1.99 -6.33 8.58
CA SER A 98 0.65 -6.22 8.00
C SER A 98 -0.25 -5.18 8.69
N VAL A 99 0.03 -4.79 9.94
CA VAL A 99 -0.76 -3.77 10.66
C VAL A 99 -0.25 -2.35 10.43
N LEU A 100 0.92 -2.19 9.80
CA LEU A 100 1.59 -0.90 9.65
C LEU A 100 0.77 0.14 8.89
N PRO A 101 0.03 -0.19 7.82
CA PRO A 101 -0.82 0.81 7.15
C PRO A 101 -1.84 1.45 8.10
N ILE A 102 -2.40 0.68 9.03
CA ILE A 102 -3.34 1.17 10.04
C ILE A 102 -2.62 1.98 11.12
N ALA A 103 -1.44 1.51 11.57
CA ALA A 103 -0.62 2.24 12.54
C ALA A 103 -0.16 3.62 12.05
N CYS A 104 -0.04 3.78 10.73
CA CYS A 104 0.41 5.01 10.10
C CYS A 104 -0.73 6.01 9.79
N ASP A 105 -1.99 5.69 10.10
CA ASP A 105 -3.15 6.49 9.70
C ASP A 105 -3.02 7.97 10.11
N ARG A 106 -2.71 8.26 11.38
CA ARG A 106 -2.50 9.66 11.84
C ARG A 106 -1.40 10.35 11.04
N PHE A 107 -0.25 9.70 10.86
CA PHE A 107 0.87 10.27 10.12
C PHE A 107 0.47 10.61 8.68
N PHE A 108 -0.25 9.72 8.01
CA PHE A 108 -0.72 9.94 6.64
C PHE A 108 -1.76 11.06 6.56
N ASN A 109 -2.71 11.11 7.50
CA ASN A 109 -3.72 12.16 7.57
C ASN A 109 -3.10 13.55 7.85
N ASP A 110 -2.10 13.63 8.73
CA ASP A 110 -1.35 14.86 8.99
C ASP A 110 -0.64 15.36 7.72
N VAL A 111 -0.04 14.45 6.94
CA VAL A 111 0.64 14.81 5.68
C VAL A 111 -0.36 15.20 4.58
N ALA A 112 -1.47 14.47 4.44
CA ALA A 112 -2.53 14.79 3.49
C ALA A 112 -3.12 16.18 3.77
N THR A 113 -3.44 16.46 5.04
CA THR A 113 -3.92 17.78 5.49
C THR A 113 -2.92 18.90 5.19
N LEU A 114 -1.62 18.64 5.39
CA LEU A 114 -0.58 19.61 5.00
C LEU A 114 -0.58 19.83 3.48
N GLY A 115 -0.73 18.77 2.69
CA GLY A 115 -0.83 18.82 1.23
C GLY A 115 -1.92 19.77 0.73
N GLU A 116 -3.11 19.71 1.33
CA GLU A 116 -4.24 20.59 1.01
C GLU A 116 -3.95 22.07 1.32
N GLN A 117 -3.02 22.36 2.22
CA GLN A 117 -2.72 23.70 2.71
C GLN A 117 -1.50 24.34 2.02
N LEU A 118 -0.75 23.59 1.20
CA LEU A 118 0.55 24.03 0.66
C LEU A 118 0.49 25.37 -0.08
N ASP A 119 -0.59 25.65 -0.82
CA ASP A 119 -0.74 26.89 -1.61
C ASP A 119 -0.79 28.17 -0.76
N GLY A 120 -1.17 28.04 0.51
CA GLY A 120 -1.26 29.17 1.45
C GLY A 120 -0.05 29.33 2.38
N LEU A 121 0.98 28.49 2.25
CA LEU A 121 2.10 28.45 3.20
C LEU A 121 3.40 28.93 2.57
N ASP A 122 4.15 29.72 3.33
CA ASP A 122 5.55 30.00 3.01
C ASP A 122 6.47 28.82 3.39
N ARG A 123 7.70 28.88 2.89
CA ARG A 123 8.75 27.88 3.14
C ARG A 123 8.93 27.55 4.62
N ASP A 124 9.05 28.56 5.47
CA ASP A 124 9.32 28.37 6.89
C ASP A 124 8.12 27.74 7.61
N SER A 125 6.90 28.09 7.19
CA SER A 125 5.67 27.49 7.71
C SER A 125 5.55 26.03 7.31
N ILE A 126 5.92 25.66 6.07
CA ILE A 126 5.97 24.26 5.63
C ILE A 126 6.99 23.49 6.47
N ILE A 127 8.21 24.01 6.65
CA ILE A 127 9.24 23.37 7.48
C ILE A 127 8.74 23.17 8.92
N ARG A 128 8.15 24.19 9.54
CA ARG A 128 7.59 24.09 10.89
C ARG A 128 6.46 23.08 10.98
N ARG A 129 5.57 23.02 9.97
CA ARG A 129 4.47 22.07 9.93
C ARG A 129 4.97 20.64 9.81
N VAL A 130 5.90 20.35 8.90
CA VAL A 130 6.49 19.00 8.81
C VAL A 130 7.21 18.62 10.11
N ALA A 131 7.96 19.54 10.72
CA ALA A 131 8.63 19.29 12.00
C ALA A 131 7.64 19.01 13.15
N SER A 132 6.37 19.43 13.03
CA SER A 132 5.31 19.12 13.99
C SER A 132 4.59 17.79 13.74
N ILE A 133 4.80 17.16 12.57
CA ILE A 133 4.26 15.83 12.29
C ILE A 133 5.03 14.82 13.13
N ALA A 134 4.36 14.28 14.15
CA ALA A 134 4.99 13.30 15.02
C ALA A 134 5.24 12.00 14.24
N PRO A 135 6.44 11.39 14.35
CA PRO A 135 6.70 10.07 13.77
C PRO A 135 5.71 9.06 14.32
N VAL A 136 5.43 8.00 13.54
CA VAL A 136 4.67 6.85 14.04
C VAL A 136 5.39 6.32 15.27
N SER A 137 4.65 6.06 16.34
CA SER A 137 5.15 5.62 17.64
C SER A 137 4.89 4.13 17.86
N ALA A 138 5.66 3.51 18.77
CA ALA A 138 5.45 2.11 19.13
C ALA A 138 4.07 1.86 19.79
N SER A 139 3.49 2.86 20.46
CA SER A 139 2.15 2.75 21.03
C SER A 139 1.05 2.77 19.96
N GLU A 140 1.22 3.53 18.87
CA GLU A 140 0.29 3.51 17.73
C GLU A 140 0.34 2.15 17.03
N GLU A 141 1.54 1.57 16.88
CA GLU A 141 1.73 0.21 16.37
C GLU A 141 1.01 -0.84 17.23
N GLN A 142 1.22 -0.82 18.55
CA GLN A 142 0.57 -1.75 19.48
C GLN A 142 -0.95 -1.59 19.52
N TYR A 143 -1.44 -0.35 19.43
CA TYR A 143 -2.87 -0.07 19.35
C TYR A 143 -3.46 -0.64 18.05
N ALA A 144 -2.80 -0.41 16.91
CA ALA A 144 -3.20 -0.96 15.62
C ALA A 144 -3.23 -2.48 15.65
N ASP A 145 -2.22 -3.15 16.23
CA ASP A 145 -2.18 -4.61 16.37
C ASP A 145 -3.37 -5.12 17.22
N THR A 146 -3.69 -4.44 18.32
CA THR A 146 -4.87 -4.78 19.15
C THR A 146 -6.19 -4.58 18.40
N VAL A 147 -6.31 -3.53 17.58
CA VAL A 147 -7.48 -3.31 16.72
C VAL A 147 -7.58 -4.41 15.68
N CYS A 148 -6.46 -4.75 15.04
CA CYS A 148 -6.35 -5.77 14.01
C CYS A 148 -6.69 -7.17 14.55
N ASP A 149 -6.24 -7.54 15.75
CA ASP A 149 -6.57 -8.83 16.36
C ASP A 149 -8.07 -8.96 16.69
N ARG A 150 -8.68 -7.89 17.20
CA ARG A 150 -10.14 -7.84 17.42
C ARG A 150 -10.90 -7.94 16.09
N THR A 151 -10.40 -7.25 15.07
CA THR A 151 -10.97 -7.25 13.72
C THR A 151 -10.86 -8.65 13.11
N SER A 152 -9.69 -9.30 13.12
CA SER A 152 -9.50 -10.67 12.66
C SER A 152 -10.42 -11.68 13.34
N SER A 153 -10.73 -11.48 14.62
CA SER A 153 -11.63 -12.34 15.39
C SER A 153 -13.12 -12.08 15.11
N SER A 154 -13.44 -10.98 14.40
CA SER A 154 -14.82 -10.58 14.12
C SER A 154 -15.39 -11.33 12.92
N VAL A 155 -16.69 -11.65 13.02
CA VAL A 155 -17.42 -12.42 12.01
C VAL A 155 -17.94 -11.47 10.91
N PHE A 156 -17.05 -10.97 10.07
CA PHE A 156 -17.42 -10.12 8.92
C PHE A 156 -16.88 -10.62 7.57
N THR A 157 -16.38 -11.85 7.50
CA THR A 157 -15.89 -12.48 6.26
C THR A 157 -16.87 -12.33 5.09
N ALA A 158 -18.15 -12.59 5.33
CA ALA A 158 -19.18 -12.46 4.29
C ALA A 158 -19.34 -11.00 3.82
N GLU A 159 -19.21 -10.02 4.71
CA GLU A 159 -19.29 -8.60 4.37
C GLU A 159 -18.06 -8.15 3.57
N PHE A 160 -16.86 -8.56 3.99
CA PHE A 160 -15.62 -8.34 3.23
C PHE A 160 -15.74 -8.90 1.81
N GLU A 161 -16.18 -10.16 1.67
CA GLU A 161 -16.30 -10.82 0.38
C GLU A 161 -17.35 -10.17 -0.52
N THR A 162 -18.54 -9.87 0.01
CA THR A 162 -19.63 -9.26 -0.78
C THR A 162 -19.35 -7.81 -1.17
N THR A 163 -18.54 -7.10 -0.37
CA THR A 163 -18.10 -5.74 -0.72
C THR A 163 -17.04 -5.79 -1.83
N ASN A 164 -16.14 -6.77 -1.80
CA ASN A 164 -15.02 -6.84 -2.75
C ASN A 164 -15.33 -7.62 -4.04
N PHE A 165 -16.32 -8.53 -4.02
CA PHE A 165 -16.62 -9.45 -5.11
C PHE A 165 -18.12 -9.56 -5.36
N HIS A 166 -18.52 -9.62 -6.64
CA HIS A 166 -19.93 -9.77 -7.02
C HIS A 166 -20.37 -11.23 -7.11
N SER A 167 -19.41 -12.17 -7.16
CA SER A 167 -19.69 -13.59 -7.32
C SER A 167 -18.69 -14.48 -6.56
N ALA A 168 -19.11 -15.72 -6.30
CA ALA A 168 -18.22 -16.73 -5.73
C ALA A 168 -17.00 -17.01 -6.63
N ALA A 169 -17.19 -17.01 -7.96
CA ALA A 169 -16.12 -17.25 -8.91
C ALA A 169 -15.02 -16.16 -8.86
N GLU A 170 -15.41 -14.89 -8.66
CA GLU A 170 -14.47 -13.78 -8.50
C GLU A 170 -13.60 -13.94 -7.25
N ARG A 171 -14.20 -14.20 -6.08
CA ARG A 171 -13.41 -14.43 -4.84
C ARG A 171 -12.49 -15.64 -4.96
N TYR A 172 -12.94 -16.71 -5.61
CA TYR A 172 -12.13 -17.90 -5.87
C TYR A 172 -10.92 -17.60 -6.74
N TYR A 173 -11.13 -16.83 -7.80
CA TYR A 173 -10.06 -16.36 -8.66
C TYR A 173 -9.06 -15.49 -7.87
N ALA A 174 -9.53 -14.55 -7.06
CA ALA A 174 -8.69 -13.67 -6.25
C ALA A 174 -7.78 -14.48 -5.30
N TYR A 175 -8.36 -15.36 -4.48
CA TYR A 175 -7.61 -16.14 -3.50
C TYR A 175 -6.63 -17.12 -4.16
N ARG A 176 -7.03 -17.76 -5.26
CA ARG A 176 -6.15 -18.64 -6.04
C ARG A 176 -4.98 -17.86 -6.65
N THR A 177 -5.26 -16.71 -7.26
CA THR A 177 -4.24 -15.85 -7.89
C THR A 177 -3.23 -15.37 -6.86
N LEU A 178 -3.71 -14.92 -5.69
CA LEU A 178 -2.86 -14.54 -4.57
C LEU A 178 -1.99 -15.71 -4.10
N ARG A 179 -2.57 -16.90 -3.94
CA ARG A 179 -1.83 -18.11 -3.54
C ARG A 179 -0.75 -18.49 -4.55
N LEU A 180 -1.07 -18.45 -5.85
CA LEU A 180 -0.12 -18.69 -6.95
C LEU A 180 1.02 -17.67 -6.92
N ALA A 181 0.73 -16.40 -6.72
CA ALA A 181 1.73 -15.34 -6.61
C ALA A 181 2.66 -15.58 -5.41
N GLY A 182 2.11 -16.06 -4.29
CA GLY A 182 2.83 -16.40 -3.06
C GLY A 182 3.91 -17.47 -3.23
N VAL A 183 3.66 -18.47 -4.07
CA VAL A 183 4.63 -19.55 -4.34
C VAL A 183 5.44 -19.35 -5.62
N SER A 184 5.07 -18.36 -6.43
CA SER A 184 5.79 -18.06 -7.65
C SER A 184 7.24 -17.70 -7.33
N LYS A 185 8.14 -18.31 -8.11
CA LYS A 185 9.57 -17.97 -8.13
C LYS A 185 9.86 -16.74 -8.98
N GLN A 186 8.85 -16.25 -9.73
CA GLN A 186 8.99 -15.01 -10.48
C GLN A 186 9.08 -13.85 -9.48
N GLY A 187 10.19 -13.11 -9.53
CA GLY A 187 10.31 -11.85 -8.81
C GLY A 187 9.50 -10.75 -9.49
N GLY A 188 9.14 -9.73 -8.73
CA GLY A 188 8.51 -8.52 -9.28
C GLY A 188 7.02 -8.64 -9.56
N ILE A 189 6.34 -9.67 -9.06
CA ILE A 189 4.86 -9.71 -9.09
C ILE A 189 4.33 -8.64 -8.15
N THR A 190 3.39 -7.83 -8.64
CA THR A 190 2.62 -6.87 -7.84
C THR A 190 1.16 -7.28 -7.88
N LEU A 191 0.58 -7.54 -6.72
CA LEU A 191 -0.84 -7.81 -6.57
C LEU A 191 -1.60 -6.50 -6.59
N ASP A 192 -2.68 -6.46 -7.36
CA ASP A 192 -3.63 -5.34 -7.36
C ASP A 192 -4.89 -5.77 -6.62
N CYS A 193 -4.97 -5.31 -5.37
CA CYS A 193 -5.95 -5.71 -4.38
C CYS A 193 -7.11 -4.71 -4.37
N PRO A 194 -8.37 -5.17 -4.50
CA PRO A 194 -9.52 -4.28 -4.43
C PRO A 194 -9.64 -3.69 -3.03
N LEU A 195 -9.88 -2.37 -2.97
CA LEU A 195 -10.20 -1.67 -1.74
C LEU A 195 -11.56 -0.98 -1.91
N ASN A 196 -12.46 -1.21 -0.98
CA ASN A 196 -13.75 -0.50 -0.90
C ASN A 196 -13.95 0.13 0.49
N ARG A 197 -13.23 -0.35 1.49
CA ARG A 197 -13.26 0.10 2.88
C ARG A 197 -11.85 0.05 3.48
N ASP A 198 -11.60 0.86 4.51
CA ASP A 198 -10.31 0.90 5.19
C ASP A 198 -9.90 -0.47 5.77
N VAL A 199 -10.89 -1.24 6.24
CA VAL A 199 -10.66 -2.59 6.76
C VAL A 199 -10.14 -3.57 5.70
N ASP A 200 -10.46 -3.36 4.42
CA ASP A 200 -10.02 -4.23 3.33
C ASP A 200 -8.49 -4.22 3.21
N LEU A 201 -7.88 -3.06 3.47
CA LEU A 201 -6.44 -2.88 3.42
C LEU A 201 -5.75 -3.82 4.41
N PHE A 202 -6.23 -3.81 5.66
CA PHE A 202 -5.75 -4.72 6.71
C PHE A 202 -5.94 -6.18 6.31
N VAL A 203 -7.14 -6.57 5.85
CA VAL A 203 -7.44 -7.95 5.49
C VAL A 203 -6.51 -8.43 4.37
N TRP A 204 -6.29 -7.63 3.33
CA TRP A 204 -5.35 -7.97 2.26
C TRP A 204 -3.91 -8.10 2.75
N ALA A 205 -3.45 -7.16 3.59
CA ALA A 205 -2.11 -7.21 4.16
C ALA A 205 -1.88 -8.49 4.98
N GLU A 206 -2.87 -8.92 5.78
CA GLU A 206 -2.82 -10.18 6.55
C GLU A 206 -2.83 -11.42 5.67
N ILE A 207 -3.72 -11.48 4.66
CA ILE A 207 -3.78 -12.64 3.74
C ILE A 207 -2.44 -12.79 3.01
N ILE A 208 -1.87 -11.68 2.52
CA ILE A 208 -0.59 -11.70 1.81
C ILE A 208 0.56 -12.10 2.75
N HIS A 209 0.57 -11.57 3.98
CA HIS A 209 1.54 -11.95 5.00
C HIS A 209 1.48 -13.46 5.29
N ALA A 210 0.27 -14.02 5.47
CA ALA A 210 0.07 -15.43 5.75
C ALA A 210 0.51 -16.33 4.57
N VAL A 211 0.26 -15.91 3.33
CA VAL A 211 0.67 -16.66 2.13
C VAL A 211 2.18 -16.62 1.89
N ARG A 212 2.86 -15.54 2.28
CA ARG A 212 4.31 -15.33 2.04
C ARG A 212 5.21 -15.68 3.23
N LEU A 213 4.68 -16.24 4.32
CA LEU A 213 5.43 -16.85 5.43
C LEU A 213 6.70 -16.06 5.85
N TRP A 214 6.60 -14.74 6.07
CA TRP A 214 7.58 -13.88 6.82
C TRP A 214 8.25 -12.70 6.08
N ARG A 215 7.91 -12.36 4.84
CA ARG A 215 8.46 -11.15 4.22
C ARG A 215 7.44 -10.02 4.20
N ALA A 216 7.75 -8.92 4.89
CA ALA A 216 7.03 -7.67 4.71
C ALA A 216 7.08 -7.30 3.23
N ALA A 217 5.91 -7.17 2.62
CA ALA A 217 5.77 -6.77 1.23
C ALA A 217 5.63 -5.24 1.17
N PRO A 218 6.34 -4.55 0.27
CA PRO A 218 6.04 -3.17 -0.04
C PRO A 218 4.58 -2.97 -0.45
N MET A 219 3.93 -1.97 0.13
CA MET A 219 2.55 -1.60 -0.13
C MET A 219 2.49 -0.15 -0.58
N VAL A 220 1.72 0.11 -1.63
CA VAL A 220 1.42 1.46 -2.13
C VAL A 220 -0.07 1.52 -2.41
N TRP A 221 -0.76 2.52 -1.87
CA TRP A 221 -2.21 2.64 -2.05
C TRP A 221 -2.67 4.09 -2.14
N THR A 222 -3.92 4.24 -2.57
CA THR A 222 -4.68 5.49 -2.49
C THR A 222 -6.06 5.20 -1.90
N ILE A 223 -6.68 6.22 -1.31
CA ILE A 223 -8.02 6.12 -0.70
C ILE A 223 -9.06 6.78 -1.62
N ASP A 224 -8.74 7.95 -2.16
CA ASP A 224 -9.60 8.71 -3.06
C ASP A 224 -8.84 9.08 -4.35
N PRO A 225 -9.54 9.26 -5.49
CA PRO A 225 -10.98 9.08 -5.68
C PRO A 225 -11.41 7.61 -5.89
N GLU A 226 -10.45 6.73 -6.18
CA GLU A 226 -10.71 5.30 -6.42
C GLU A 226 -9.75 4.48 -5.54
N PRO A 227 -10.21 3.97 -4.38
CA PRO A 227 -9.34 3.27 -3.45
C PRO A 227 -8.71 2.04 -4.10
N ARG A 228 -7.39 1.90 -3.94
CA ARG A 228 -6.64 0.81 -4.59
C ARG A 228 -5.36 0.50 -3.86
N LEU A 229 -5.08 -0.78 -3.63
CA LEU A 229 -3.88 -1.26 -2.95
C LEU A 229 -3.03 -2.08 -3.91
N LEU A 230 -1.77 -1.69 -4.08
CA LEU A 230 -0.76 -2.47 -4.78
C LEU A 230 0.22 -3.06 -3.77
N VAL A 231 0.41 -4.38 -3.81
CA VAL A 231 1.34 -5.09 -2.92
C VAL A 231 2.39 -5.84 -3.74
N SER A 232 3.64 -5.41 -3.62
CA SER A 232 4.75 -5.95 -4.39
C SER A 232 5.36 -7.15 -3.68
N LEU A 233 5.41 -8.29 -4.35
CA LEU A 233 6.07 -9.48 -3.85
C LEU A 233 7.56 -9.47 -4.23
N GLY A 234 8.28 -8.47 -3.71
CA GLY A 234 9.66 -8.18 -4.05
C GLY A 234 9.99 -6.71 -3.81
N ALA A 235 10.94 -6.16 -4.56
CA ALA A 235 11.18 -4.72 -4.58
C ALA A 235 9.96 -3.99 -5.20
N GLN A 236 9.67 -2.79 -4.70
CA GLN A 236 8.58 -1.98 -5.23
C GLN A 236 8.92 -1.51 -6.66
N PRO A 237 8.12 -1.85 -7.68
CA PRO A 237 8.38 -1.38 -9.04
C PRO A 237 8.10 0.13 -9.16
N THR A 238 8.87 0.81 -10.00
CA THR A 238 8.69 2.25 -10.28
C THR A 238 7.40 2.52 -11.04
N SER A 239 6.84 1.53 -11.74
CA SER A 239 5.52 1.65 -12.37
C SER A 239 4.35 1.66 -11.40
N ALA A 240 4.54 1.38 -10.10
CA ALA A 240 3.41 1.22 -9.18
C ALA A 240 2.53 2.47 -9.03
N VAL A 241 3.16 3.65 -8.89
CA VAL A 241 2.40 4.91 -8.76
C VAL A 241 1.61 5.20 -10.03
N ARG A 242 2.19 4.93 -11.22
CA ARG A 242 1.45 4.98 -12.49
C ARG A 242 0.28 4.02 -12.47
N GLN A 243 0.53 2.78 -12.06
CA GLN A 243 -0.47 1.71 -12.11
C GLN A 243 -1.65 2.00 -11.22
N LEU A 244 -1.48 2.65 -10.07
CA LEU A 244 -2.58 3.12 -9.21
C LEU A 244 -3.60 3.96 -10.00
N PHE A 245 -3.13 4.94 -10.77
CA PHE A 245 -3.99 5.90 -11.48
C PHE A 245 -4.31 5.52 -12.92
N ARG A 246 -3.52 4.65 -13.53
CA ARG A 246 -3.72 4.11 -14.88
C ARG A 246 -3.28 2.67 -14.93
N ALA A 247 -4.23 1.78 -14.65
CA ALA A 247 -4.04 0.35 -14.81
C ALA A 247 -3.69 0.02 -16.27
N ASP A 248 -2.54 -0.61 -16.50
CA ASP A 248 -2.20 -1.22 -17.78
C ASP A 248 -2.44 -2.72 -17.69
N ALA A 249 -3.55 -3.16 -18.30
CA ALA A 249 -3.95 -4.57 -18.32
C ALA A 249 -2.95 -5.50 -19.03
N ARG A 250 -1.91 -4.96 -19.69
CA ARG A 250 -0.90 -5.75 -20.41
C ARG A 250 0.39 -5.97 -19.63
N ASP A 251 0.55 -5.35 -18.47
CA ASP A 251 1.77 -5.52 -17.68
C ASP A 251 1.73 -6.86 -16.93
N ALA A 252 2.46 -7.86 -17.43
CA ALA A 252 2.47 -9.22 -16.88
C ALA A 252 2.99 -9.30 -15.43
N SER A 253 3.64 -8.24 -14.93
CA SER A 253 4.07 -8.14 -13.54
C SER A 253 2.94 -7.73 -12.59
N TYR A 254 1.81 -7.24 -13.08
CA TYR A 254 0.66 -6.81 -12.27
C TYR A 254 -0.46 -7.83 -12.35
N TRP A 255 -0.74 -8.48 -11.22
CA TRP A 255 -1.74 -9.53 -11.11
C TRP A 255 -2.97 -8.95 -10.44
N ASN A 256 -3.98 -8.65 -11.26
CA ASN A 256 -5.27 -8.15 -10.78
C ASN A 256 -6.02 -9.27 -10.06
N LEU A 257 -6.49 -9.01 -8.84
CA LEU A 257 -7.33 -9.94 -8.10
C LEU A 257 -8.80 -9.91 -8.55
N LYS A 258 -9.16 -8.99 -9.44
CA LYS A 258 -10.43 -8.95 -10.17
C LYS A 258 -10.20 -9.29 -11.65
N THR A 259 -11.13 -10.03 -12.25
CA THR A 259 -11.08 -10.36 -13.67
C THR A 259 -12.48 -10.59 -14.23
N ASP A 260 -12.70 -10.16 -15.47
CA ASP A 260 -13.91 -10.45 -16.24
C ASP A 260 -13.72 -11.66 -17.17
N ASN A 261 -12.55 -12.33 -17.11
CA ASN A 261 -12.25 -13.48 -17.95
C ASN A 261 -13.03 -14.71 -17.47
N ALA A 262 -14.12 -15.03 -18.19
CA ALA A 262 -14.98 -16.16 -17.89
C ALA A 262 -14.24 -17.50 -17.75
N THR A 263 -13.23 -17.77 -18.59
CA THR A 263 -12.43 -19.00 -18.51
C THR A 263 -11.62 -19.05 -17.21
N ALA A 264 -10.99 -17.94 -16.82
CA ALA A 264 -10.23 -17.88 -15.57
C ALA A 264 -11.13 -18.05 -14.33
N LEU A 265 -12.36 -17.49 -14.37
CA LEU A 265 -13.38 -17.63 -13.33
C LEU A 265 -13.89 -19.07 -13.23
N GLU A 266 -14.12 -19.75 -14.36
CA GLU A 266 -14.53 -21.15 -14.41
C GLU A 266 -13.43 -22.08 -13.89
N GLU A 267 -12.18 -21.87 -14.31
CA GLU A 267 -11.02 -22.63 -13.81
C GLU A 267 -10.87 -22.50 -12.30
N ALA A 268 -10.96 -21.27 -11.77
CA ALA A 268 -10.89 -21.03 -10.33
C ALA A 268 -12.05 -21.76 -9.62
N SER A 269 -13.27 -21.68 -10.13
CA SER A 269 -14.44 -22.37 -9.56
C SER A 269 -14.27 -23.89 -9.54
N ASN A 270 -13.72 -24.47 -10.60
CA ASN A 270 -13.47 -25.91 -10.69
C ASN A 270 -12.44 -26.40 -9.68
N VAL A 271 -11.40 -25.61 -9.40
CA VAL A 271 -10.42 -25.91 -8.34
C VAL A 271 -11.08 -25.86 -6.97
N MET A 272 -11.84 -24.79 -6.71
CA MET A 272 -12.46 -24.55 -5.40
C MET A 272 -13.61 -25.52 -5.09
N ALA A 273 -14.39 -25.94 -6.09
CA ALA A 273 -15.46 -26.92 -5.93
C ALA A 273 -14.96 -28.29 -5.44
N ARG A 274 -13.68 -28.62 -5.68
CA ARG A 274 -13.06 -29.86 -5.18
C ARG A 274 -12.64 -29.76 -3.71
N LEU A 275 -12.60 -28.55 -3.15
CA LEU A 275 -12.32 -28.30 -1.74
C LEU A 275 -13.64 -28.31 -0.98
N ALA A 276 -14.02 -29.49 -0.47
CA ALA A 276 -15.21 -29.61 0.37
C ALA A 276 -15.15 -28.60 1.53
N ALA A 277 -16.21 -27.79 1.65
CA ALA A 277 -16.40 -26.77 2.70
C ALA A 277 -15.56 -25.47 2.59
N TRP A 278 -15.27 -25.00 1.37
CA TRP A 278 -14.74 -23.64 1.18
C TRP A 278 -15.74 -22.54 1.57
N ASP A 279 -16.99 -22.64 1.12
CA ASP A 279 -18.03 -21.67 1.45
C ASP A 279 -18.58 -21.89 2.86
N ARG A 280 -17.90 -21.30 3.85
CA ARG A 280 -18.40 -21.26 5.23
C ARG A 280 -18.99 -19.89 5.52
N VAL A 281 -20.24 -19.88 5.96
CA VAL A 281 -20.91 -18.65 6.38
C VAL A 281 -20.65 -18.42 7.86
N GLY A 282 -20.40 -17.16 8.23
CA GLY A 282 -20.34 -16.76 9.64
C GLY A 282 -19.04 -17.11 10.35
N GLU A 283 -17.92 -17.19 9.64
CA GLU A 283 -16.61 -17.38 10.27
C GLU A 283 -15.84 -16.06 10.46
N PRO A 284 -14.89 -16.01 11.40
CA PRO A 284 -13.95 -14.90 11.54
C PRO A 284 -13.01 -14.73 10.35
N ILE A 285 -12.51 -13.52 10.14
CA ILE A 285 -11.51 -13.22 9.11
C ILE A 285 -10.23 -14.05 9.30
N SER A 286 -9.83 -14.36 10.53
CA SER A 286 -8.67 -15.22 10.80
C SER A 286 -8.80 -16.59 10.12
N MET A 287 -10.01 -17.18 10.10
CA MET A 287 -10.27 -18.45 9.43
C MET A 287 -10.17 -18.31 7.91
N LEU A 288 -10.62 -17.20 7.34
CA LEU A 288 -10.42 -16.91 5.92
C LEU A 288 -8.92 -16.84 5.59
N ILE A 289 -8.13 -16.11 6.38
CA ILE A 289 -6.68 -15.98 6.20
C ILE A 289 -6.00 -17.35 6.20
N GLU A 290 -6.29 -18.19 7.20
CA GLU A 290 -5.75 -19.55 7.32
C GLU A 290 -6.12 -20.44 6.12
N ARG A 291 -7.36 -20.35 5.63
CA ARG A 291 -7.80 -21.09 4.46
C ARG A 291 -7.08 -20.67 3.19
N VAL A 292 -6.96 -19.37 2.94
CA VAL A 292 -6.24 -18.87 1.76
C VAL A 292 -4.77 -19.29 1.82
N ALA A 293 -4.15 -19.23 2.99
CA ALA A 293 -2.77 -19.68 3.20
C ALA A 293 -2.59 -21.19 2.98
N SER A 294 -3.61 -22.00 3.28
CA SER A 294 -3.60 -23.46 3.13
C SER A 294 -4.13 -23.95 1.77
N LEU A 295 -4.51 -23.06 0.86
CA LEU A 295 -4.98 -23.43 -0.48
C LEU A 295 -3.94 -24.31 -1.21
N PRO A 296 -4.36 -25.48 -1.74
CA PRO A 296 -3.51 -26.30 -2.57
C PRO A 296 -3.24 -25.59 -3.91
N LEU A 297 -2.06 -25.86 -4.47
CA LEU A 297 -1.56 -25.28 -5.70
C LEU A 297 -1.51 -26.31 -6.82
#